data_AF-A0A2H3BCM6-F1
#
_entry.id   AF-A0A2H3BCM6-F1
#
_cell.length_a   1.000
_cell.length_b   1.000
_cell.length_c   1.000
_cell.angle_alpha   90.00
_cell.angle_beta   90.00
_cell.angle_gamma   90.00
#
_symmetry.space_group_name_H-M   'P 1'
#
loop_
_entity.id
_entity.type
_entity.pdbx_description
1 polymer ?
#
loop_
_entity_poly.entity_id
_entity_poly.type
_entity_poly.pdbx_seq_one_letter_code
_entity_poly.pdbx_strand_id
1 'polypeptide(L)'
;MPGRIQSFQEKRNYILDHHIVAFKKLKMPSSQDKMALKTKDCYLALRARIYSASKPHGTYVPIPTQICSQNRFPLVEAVFSGMKTQPFIHDRVVQVAVGKHIHRFRVFVKNHKNLPVMDVGGKCWHGDIVVMCIGVAHGMYVANMRGKDRLLSDWLVKKKQIRAPGKARLPPSHAKGSPISKTVEGKSDDSVFTGLKYEPHRKK
;
A
#
# COMPACT_ATOMS: atom_id res chain seq x y z
N MET A 1 42.07 36.23 -7.69
CA MET A 1 40.61 36.01 -7.73
C MET A 1 40.25 34.86 -6.77
N PRO A 2 39.92 35.12 -5.50
CA PRO A 2 39.55 34.06 -4.55
C PRO A 2 38.06 33.70 -4.66
N GLY A 3 37.77 32.40 -4.59
CA GLY A 3 36.45 31.80 -4.73
C GLY A 3 35.61 31.88 -3.44
N ARG A 4 34.30 32.00 -3.62
CA ARG A 4 33.30 32.04 -2.54
C ARG A 4 32.42 30.80 -2.62
N ILE A 5 32.73 29.80 -1.81
CA ILE A 5 31.88 28.63 -1.56
C ILE A 5 30.80 29.08 -0.56
N GLN A 6 29.56 29.18 -1.00
CA GLN A 6 28.42 29.37 -0.09
C GLN A 6 27.97 28.01 0.46
N SER A 7 27.99 27.92 1.79
CA SER A 7 27.63 26.76 2.58
C SER A 7 26.14 26.44 2.49
N PHE A 8 25.84 25.19 2.16
CA PHE A 8 24.52 24.59 2.10
C PHE A 8 24.13 24.08 3.51
N GLN A 9 23.57 24.92 4.38
CA GLN A 9 23.13 24.49 5.73
C GLN A 9 21.77 25.01 6.21
N GLU A 10 20.82 25.32 5.31
CA GLU A 10 19.46 25.70 5.75
C GLU A 10 18.35 24.94 5.00
N LYS A 11 18.11 23.67 5.36
CA LYS A 11 16.85 22.96 5.02
C LYS A 11 16.46 21.91 6.05
N ARG A 12 15.99 22.32 7.23
CA ARG A 12 15.26 21.42 8.15
C ARG A 12 14.15 22.11 8.95
N ASN A 13 13.29 22.86 8.29
CA ASN A 13 11.98 23.21 8.82
C ASN A 13 10.94 23.09 7.70
N TYR A 14 10.51 21.86 7.39
CA TYR A 14 9.25 21.64 6.69
C TYR A 14 8.21 21.27 7.74
N ILE A 15 7.38 22.28 7.99
CA ILE A 15 6.17 22.30 8.80
C ILE A 15 5.36 21.02 8.54
N LEU A 16 5.17 20.26 9.61
CA LEU A 16 4.20 19.18 9.69
C LEU A 16 2.81 19.81 9.79
N ASP A 17 2.19 20.10 8.65
CA ASP A 17 0.74 20.37 8.59
C ASP A 17 -0.01 19.05 8.85
N HIS A 18 -0.10 18.68 10.12
CA HIS A 18 -0.99 17.64 10.62
C HIS A 18 -2.44 18.14 10.51
N HIS A 19 -3.06 17.91 9.35
CA HIS A 19 -4.52 17.91 9.26
C HIS A 19 -5.06 16.70 10.04
N ILE A 20 -5.22 16.86 11.35
CA ILE A 20 -6.08 15.99 12.16
C ILE A 20 -7.51 16.31 11.75
N VAL A 21 -8.06 15.52 10.83
CA VAL A 21 -9.50 15.58 10.55
C VAL A 21 -10.20 14.98 11.76
N ALA A 22 -10.78 15.84 12.60
CA ALA A 22 -11.61 15.42 13.71
C ALA A 22 -12.84 14.68 13.16
N PHE A 23 -12.85 13.36 13.28
CA PHE A 23 -14.04 12.57 13.00
C PHE A 23 -15.12 12.94 14.02
N LYS A 24 -16.24 13.47 13.51
CA LYS A 24 -17.40 13.87 14.29
C LYS A 24 -17.89 12.66 15.11
N LYS A 25 -17.76 12.82 16.44
CA LYS A 25 -18.17 11.95 17.56
C LYS A 25 -19.28 10.93 17.21
N LEU A 26 -18.92 9.69 16.90
CA LEU A 26 -19.86 8.57 16.95
C LEU A 26 -20.17 8.30 18.43
N LYS A 27 -21.47 8.33 18.79
CA LYS A 27 -21.97 8.13 20.16
C LYS A 27 -21.88 6.62 20.48
N MET A 28 -21.04 6.26 21.45
CA MET A 28 -20.83 4.88 21.93
C MET A 28 -21.21 4.77 23.42
N PRO A 29 -21.61 3.57 23.90
CA PRO A 29 -22.44 3.35 25.09
C PRO A 29 -21.75 3.62 26.44
N SER A 30 -22.59 3.91 27.43
CA SER A 30 -22.21 4.36 28.78
C SER A 30 -21.93 3.21 29.76
N SER A 31 -20.82 3.37 30.48
CA SER A 31 -20.58 3.12 31.90
C SER A 31 -21.10 1.83 32.53
N GLN A 32 -20.21 0.83 32.67
CA GLN A 32 -19.62 0.43 33.95
C GLN A 32 -18.69 -0.76 33.69
N ASP A 33 -17.39 -0.49 33.56
CA ASP A 33 -16.33 -1.44 33.91
C ASP A 33 -14.99 -0.71 33.94
N LYS A 34 -14.49 -0.53 35.17
CA LYS A 34 -13.18 0.05 35.48
C LYS A 34 -12.13 -1.06 35.30
N MET A 35 -11.79 -1.40 34.06
CA MET A 35 -10.56 -2.12 33.76
C MET A 35 -9.61 -1.22 32.99
N ALA A 36 -8.41 -1.07 33.56
CA ALA A 36 -7.14 -0.65 32.99
C ALA A 36 -7.17 0.18 31.70
N LEU A 37 -6.75 1.45 31.78
CA LEU A 37 -6.27 2.32 30.69
C LEU A 37 -6.64 1.82 29.28
N LYS A 38 -7.93 2.01 28.91
CA LYS A 38 -8.40 1.99 27.52
C LYS A 38 -7.59 3.03 26.75
N THR A 39 -6.46 2.63 26.17
CA THR A 39 -5.77 3.43 25.15
C THR A 39 -6.79 3.72 24.08
N LYS A 40 -7.24 4.98 24.01
CA LYS A 40 -8.19 5.42 22.99
C LYS A 40 -7.58 5.05 21.65
N ASP A 41 -8.29 4.27 20.84
CA ASP A 41 -7.88 4.00 19.48
C ASP A 41 -7.71 5.34 18.76
N CYS A 42 -6.48 5.64 18.37
CA CYS A 42 -6.17 6.85 17.62
C CYS A 42 -6.34 6.54 16.14
N TYR A 43 -7.17 7.32 15.45
CA TYR A 43 -7.33 7.23 14.00
C TYR A 43 -6.71 8.44 13.33
N LEU A 44 -6.06 8.21 12.20
CA LEU A 44 -5.65 9.27 11.28
C LEU A 44 -6.09 8.93 9.86
N ALA A 45 -6.23 9.94 9.01
CA ALA A 45 -6.52 9.75 7.60
C ALA A 45 -5.22 9.83 6.79
N LEU A 46 -4.75 8.71 6.24
CA LEU A 46 -3.59 8.72 5.34
C LEU A 46 -4.02 8.91 3.89
N ARG A 47 -3.32 9.80 3.20
CA ARG A 47 -3.48 9.98 1.76
C ARG A 47 -2.93 8.76 1.02
N ALA A 48 -3.81 8.06 0.32
CA ALA A 48 -3.50 6.96 -0.59
C ALA A 48 -3.93 7.31 -2.01
N ARG A 49 -3.59 6.46 -2.97
CA ARG A 49 -4.04 6.60 -4.37
C ARG A 49 -4.86 5.39 -4.75
N ILE A 50 -6.10 5.61 -5.17
CA ILE A 50 -7.03 4.58 -5.63
C ILE A 50 -7.16 4.62 -7.15
N TYR A 51 -7.18 3.43 -7.75
CA TYR A 51 -7.47 3.17 -9.15
C TYR A 51 -8.73 2.32 -9.16
N SER A 52 -9.82 2.89 -9.66
CA SER A 52 -11.14 2.25 -9.67
C SER A 52 -11.66 2.19 -11.09
N ALA A 53 -12.52 1.23 -11.41
CA ALA A 53 -13.12 1.14 -12.74
C ALA A 53 -13.92 2.38 -13.16
N SER A 54 -14.52 3.10 -12.21
CA SER A 54 -15.21 4.37 -12.51
C SER A 54 -14.27 5.52 -12.84
N LYS A 55 -12.96 5.40 -12.57
CA LYS A 55 -11.97 6.46 -12.76
C LYS A 55 -10.68 5.87 -13.32
N PRO A 56 -10.43 5.99 -14.64
CA PRO A 56 -9.26 5.40 -15.30
C PRO A 56 -7.93 5.99 -14.80
N HIS A 57 -7.97 7.10 -14.07
CA HIS A 57 -6.81 7.74 -13.47
C HIS A 57 -6.81 7.60 -11.95
N GLY A 58 -5.62 7.35 -11.40
CA GLY A 58 -5.43 7.25 -9.97
C GLY A 58 -5.81 8.56 -9.26
N THR A 59 -6.75 8.49 -8.32
CA THR A 59 -7.19 9.63 -7.51
C THR A 59 -6.68 9.52 -6.07
N TYR A 60 -6.40 10.65 -5.44
CA TYR A 60 -6.04 10.64 -4.02
C TYR A 60 -7.28 10.49 -3.16
N VAL A 61 -7.22 9.60 -2.17
CA VAL A 61 -8.28 9.38 -1.18
C VAL A 61 -7.71 9.30 0.23
N PRO A 62 -8.42 9.82 1.24
CA PRO A 62 -8.08 9.59 2.64
C PRO A 62 -8.47 8.16 3.04
N ILE A 63 -7.54 7.42 3.62
CA ILE A 63 -7.76 6.09 4.19
C ILE A 63 -7.75 6.21 5.71
N PRO A 64 -8.87 5.92 6.39
CA PRO A 64 -8.88 5.80 7.85
C PRO A 64 -7.85 4.75 8.25
N THR A 65 -6.93 5.11 9.14
CA THR A 65 -5.84 4.26 9.58
C THR A 65 -5.83 4.25 11.09
N GLN A 66 -6.08 3.09 11.68
CA GLN A 66 -5.97 2.89 13.12
C GLN A 66 -4.48 2.89 13.49
N ILE A 67 -4.13 3.63 14.54
CA ILE A 67 -2.80 3.70 15.12
C ILE A 67 -2.85 2.90 16.42
N CYS A 68 -2.04 1.85 16.49
CA CYS A 68 -1.94 1.02 17.69
C CYS A 68 -0.46 0.94 18.09
N SER A 69 -0.09 1.67 19.14
CA SER A 69 1.27 1.80 19.72
C SER A 69 2.38 2.06 18.70
N GLN A 70 2.79 1.03 17.96
CA GLN A 70 3.81 1.07 16.93
C GLN A 70 3.22 0.85 15.53
N ASN A 71 2.12 0.12 15.38
CA ASN A 71 1.54 -0.26 14.10
C ASN A 71 0.51 0.73 13.54
N ARG A 72 0.34 0.67 12.22
CA ARG A 72 -0.68 1.41 11.46
C ARG A 72 -1.48 0.45 10.60
N PHE A 73 -2.78 0.36 10.87
CA PHE A 73 -3.71 -0.55 10.19
C PHE A 73 -4.65 0.27 9.30
N PRO A 74 -4.37 0.36 7.99
CA PRO A 74 -5.25 1.08 7.07
C PRO A 74 -6.53 0.29 6.84
N LEU A 75 -7.68 0.91 7.09
CA LEU A 75 -9.02 0.37 6.85
C LEU A 75 -9.43 0.64 5.39
N VAL A 76 -8.81 -0.08 4.47
CA VAL A 76 -8.97 0.15 3.03
C VAL A 76 -10.38 -0.22 2.54
N GLU A 77 -11.08 -1.10 3.25
CA GLU A 77 -12.48 -1.50 3.00
C GLU A 77 -13.41 -0.29 2.87
N ALA A 78 -13.08 0.82 3.54
CA ALA A 78 -13.85 2.06 3.49
C ALA A 78 -13.86 2.74 2.12
N VAL A 79 -12.92 2.40 1.22
CA VAL A 79 -12.83 2.99 -0.13
C VAL A 79 -12.99 1.98 -1.27
N PHE A 80 -12.98 0.67 -0.99
CA PHE A 80 -13.18 -0.36 -1.99
C PHE A 80 -14.66 -0.46 -2.39
N SER A 81 -14.93 -0.54 -3.69
CA SER A 81 -16.27 -0.79 -4.22
C SER A 81 -16.62 -2.28 -4.15
N GLY A 82 -17.92 -2.61 -4.26
CA GLY A 82 -18.39 -3.99 -4.39
C GLY A 82 -18.08 -4.89 -3.19
N MET A 83 -18.01 -4.35 -1.96
CA MET A 83 -17.73 -5.15 -0.75
C MET A 83 -18.75 -6.26 -0.51
N LYS A 84 -19.99 -6.08 -0.97
CA LYS A 84 -21.03 -7.13 -0.96
C LYS A 84 -20.71 -8.30 -1.91
N THR A 85 -20.02 -8.04 -3.01
CA THR A 85 -19.73 -9.03 -4.07
C THR A 85 -18.47 -9.85 -3.79
N GLN A 86 -17.44 -9.21 -3.22
CA GLN A 86 -16.20 -9.85 -2.86
C GLN A 86 -15.64 -9.16 -1.61
N PRO A 87 -15.73 -9.74 -0.41
CA PRO A 87 -15.24 -9.10 0.79
C PRO A 87 -13.71 -9.13 0.90
N PHE A 88 -13.06 -10.09 0.22
CA PHE A 88 -11.62 -10.30 0.33
C PHE A 88 -10.81 -9.23 -0.41
N ILE A 89 -9.87 -8.63 0.31
CA ILE A 89 -8.87 -7.70 -0.19
C ILE A 89 -7.52 -8.37 0.00
N HIS A 90 -6.73 -8.46 -1.08
CA HIS A 90 -5.36 -8.95 -0.98
C HIS A 90 -4.41 -7.77 -0.84
N ASP A 91 -3.34 -7.92 -0.07
CA ASP A 91 -2.29 -6.91 0.01
C ASP A 91 -0.91 -7.48 -0.33
N ARG A 92 -0.04 -6.61 -0.82
CA ARG A 92 1.35 -6.94 -1.12
C ARG A 92 2.24 -5.71 -0.98
N VAL A 93 3.46 -5.91 -0.51
CA VAL A 93 4.50 -4.88 -0.54
C VAL A 93 5.27 -4.95 -1.86
N VAL A 94 5.38 -3.82 -2.55
CA VAL A 94 6.14 -3.70 -3.80
C VAL A 94 7.23 -2.65 -3.67
N GLN A 95 8.40 -2.94 -4.24
CA GLN A 95 9.56 -2.06 -4.27
C GLN A 95 9.78 -1.50 -5.68
N VAL A 96 9.99 -0.19 -5.77
CA VAL A 96 10.31 0.53 -7.00
C VAL A 96 11.65 1.23 -6.81
N ALA A 97 12.65 0.87 -7.59
CA ALA A 97 13.96 1.52 -7.56
C ALA A 97 14.01 2.67 -8.57
N VAL A 98 14.41 3.86 -8.13
CA VAL A 98 14.56 5.08 -8.94
C VAL A 98 15.98 5.60 -8.73
N GLY A 99 16.88 5.37 -9.69
CA GLY A 99 18.30 5.66 -9.52
C GLY A 99 18.88 4.90 -8.31
N LYS A 100 19.36 5.63 -7.30
CA LYS A 100 19.91 5.06 -6.04
C LYS A 100 18.86 4.94 -4.92
N HIS A 101 17.61 5.33 -5.15
CA HIS A 101 16.56 5.33 -4.14
C HIS A 101 15.61 4.15 -4.32
N ILE A 102 15.22 3.52 -3.21
CA ILE A 102 14.20 2.46 -3.18
C ILE A 102 12.94 3.03 -2.54
N HIS A 103 11.84 2.98 -3.27
CA HIS A 103 10.51 3.35 -2.81
C HIS A 103 9.72 2.08 -2.51
N ARG A 104 9.05 2.05 -1.36
CA ARG A 104 8.21 0.92 -0.93
C ARG A 104 6.75 1.34 -0.94
N PHE A 105 5.90 0.50 -1.50
CA PHE A 105 4.47 0.71 -1.56
C PHE A 105 3.75 -0.51 -1.00
N ARG A 106 2.70 -0.30 -0.21
CA ARG A 106 1.72 -1.34 0.12
C ARG A 106 0.57 -1.21 -0.86
N VAL A 107 0.31 -2.28 -1.59
CA VAL A 107 -0.68 -2.34 -2.66
C VAL A 107 -1.78 -3.27 -2.20
N PHE A 108 -2.99 -2.73 -2.06
CA PHE A 108 -4.19 -3.48 -1.78
C PHE A 108 -4.96 -3.65 -3.08
N VAL A 109 -5.39 -4.87 -3.36
CA VAL A 109 -6.03 -5.21 -4.63
C VAL A 109 -7.29 -6.01 -4.39
N LYS A 110 -8.30 -5.71 -5.20
CA LYS A 110 -9.49 -6.49 -5.32
C LYS A 110 -9.69 -6.84 -6.78
N ASN A 111 -9.73 -8.14 -7.06
CA ASN A 111 -9.89 -8.66 -8.42
C ASN A 111 -10.95 -9.76 -8.44
N HIS A 112 -12.10 -9.50 -9.06
CA HIS A 112 -13.16 -10.49 -9.16
C HIS A 112 -14.02 -10.28 -10.41
N LYS A 113 -14.38 -11.35 -11.12
CA LYS A 113 -15.10 -11.30 -12.41
C LYS A 113 -16.40 -10.47 -12.42
N ASN A 114 -17.10 -10.41 -11.29
CA ASN A 114 -18.36 -9.65 -11.13
C ASN A 114 -18.13 -8.19 -10.72
N LEU A 115 -16.88 -7.73 -10.65
CA LEU A 115 -16.56 -6.33 -10.42
C LEU A 115 -16.37 -5.60 -11.75
N PRO A 116 -16.63 -4.28 -11.78
CA PRO A 116 -16.41 -3.47 -12.98
C PRO A 116 -14.97 -3.56 -13.52
N VAL A 117 -14.84 -3.50 -14.84
CA VAL A 117 -13.56 -3.62 -15.55
C VAL A 117 -12.88 -2.27 -15.68
N MET A 118 -11.56 -2.24 -15.51
CA MET A 118 -10.70 -1.09 -15.81
C MET A 118 -9.48 -1.53 -16.62
N ASP A 119 -8.98 -0.65 -17.48
CA ASP A 119 -7.73 -0.88 -18.20
C ASP A 119 -6.52 -0.49 -17.35
N VAL A 120 -5.66 -1.48 -17.09
CA VAL A 120 -4.44 -1.34 -16.30
C VAL A 120 -3.23 -1.68 -17.19
N GLY A 121 -2.79 -0.70 -17.97
CA GLY A 121 -1.62 -0.86 -18.83
C GLY A 121 -1.84 -1.85 -19.97
N GLY A 122 -3.00 -1.78 -20.63
CA GLY A 122 -3.39 -2.65 -21.73
C GLY A 122 -3.91 -4.02 -21.26
N LYS A 123 -4.42 -4.10 -20.03
CA LYS A 123 -4.97 -5.33 -19.45
C LYS A 123 -6.26 -5.03 -18.73
N CYS A 124 -7.26 -5.89 -18.93
CA CYS A 124 -8.50 -5.85 -18.18
C CYS A 124 -8.24 -6.27 -16.72
N TRP A 125 -8.61 -5.39 -15.79
CA TRP A 125 -8.60 -5.64 -14.35
C TRP A 125 -10.03 -5.46 -13.81
N HIS A 126 -10.53 -6.40 -12.99
CA HIS A 126 -11.90 -6.33 -12.48
C HIS A 126 -11.93 -5.91 -11.01
N GLY A 127 -12.15 -4.63 -10.71
CA GLY A 127 -12.22 -4.10 -9.35
C GLY A 127 -11.26 -2.94 -9.13
N ASP A 128 -10.87 -2.74 -7.87
CA ASP A 128 -10.09 -1.57 -7.46
C ASP A 128 -8.68 -1.95 -7.01
N ILE A 129 -7.79 -0.96 -7.04
CA ILE A 129 -6.42 -1.04 -6.54
C ILE A 129 -6.16 0.19 -5.68
N VAL A 130 -5.70 0.00 -4.45
CA VAL A 130 -5.26 1.08 -3.56
C VAL A 130 -3.76 0.96 -3.35
N VAL A 131 -3.05 2.06 -3.56
CA VAL A 131 -1.61 2.15 -3.34
C VAL A 131 -1.35 3.12 -2.19
N MET A 132 -0.58 2.66 -1.20
CA MET A 132 -0.10 3.46 -0.07
C MET A 132 1.42 3.47 -0.04
N CYS A 133 2.02 4.59 0.36
CA CYS A 133 3.47 4.66 0.58
C CYS A 133 3.84 3.98 1.90
N ILE A 134 4.99 3.31 1.95
CA ILE A 134 5.54 2.76 3.19
C ILE A 134 6.67 3.69 3.66
N GLY A 135 6.62 4.08 4.94
CA GLY A 135 7.62 4.93 5.56
C GLY A 135 8.98 4.22 5.68
N VAL A 136 10.05 4.95 5.38
CA VAL A 136 11.44 4.44 5.42
C VAL A 136 11.86 4.02 6.82
N ALA A 137 11.43 4.75 7.86
CA ALA A 137 11.91 4.59 9.23
C ALA A 137 11.57 3.23 9.87
N HIS A 138 10.46 2.60 9.47
CA HIS A 138 9.97 1.39 10.13
C HIS A 138 9.61 0.25 9.18
N GLY A 139 9.91 0.40 7.88
CA GLY A 139 9.84 -0.67 6.88
C GLY A 139 8.45 -1.25 6.55
N MET A 140 7.46 -1.07 7.43
CA MET A 140 6.13 -1.69 7.39
C MET A 140 4.98 -0.69 7.59
N TYR A 141 5.23 0.49 8.15
CA TYR A 141 4.17 1.46 8.39
C TYR A 141 3.79 2.22 7.14
N VAL A 142 2.49 2.29 6.89
CA VAL A 142 1.93 3.15 5.85
C VAL A 142 2.09 4.63 6.23
N ALA A 143 2.40 5.43 5.22
CA ALA A 143 2.63 6.86 5.32
C ALA A 143 1.83 7.62 4.25
N ASN A 144 1.67 8.93 4.45
CA ASN A 144 1.04 9.80 3.48
C ASN A 144 1.78 9.78 2.15
N MET A 145 1.04 9.51 1.06
CA MET A 145 1.57 9.71 -0.28
C MET A 145 1.85 11.19 -0.55
N ARG A 146 3.02 11.45 -1.12
CA ARG A 146 3.50 12.77 -1.53
C ARG A 146 3.32 12.96 -3.03
N GLY A 147 3.44 14.20 -3.51
CA GLY A 147 3.28 14.52 -4.93
C GLY A 147 4.19 13.71 -5.88
N LYS A 148 5.43 13.41 -5.45
CA LYS A 148 6.38 12.59 -6.23
C LYS A 148 5.95 11.12 -6.31
N ASP A 149 5.27 10.61 -5.29
CA ASP A 149 4.86 9.21 -5.21
C ASP A 149 3.80 8.86 -6.27
N ARG A 150 3.03 9.86 -6.73
CA ARG A 150 2.00 9.70 -7.78
C ARG A 150 2.56 9.08 -9.06
N LEU A 151 3.71 9.54 -9.53
CA LEU A 151 4.27 9.06 -10.80
C LEU A 151 4.74 7.60 -10.66
N LEU A 152 5.30 7.27 -9.49
CA LEU A 152 5.76 5.93 -9.18
C LEU A 152 4.60 4.96 -8.99
N SER A 153 3.53 5.37 -8.31
CA SER A 153 2.33 4.55 -8.18
C SER A 153 1.62 4.35 -9.52
N ASP A 154 1.53 5.39 -10.36
CA ASP A 154 0.92 5.27 -11.69
C ASP A 154 1.73 4.31 -12.57
N TRP A 155 3.05 4.43 -12.54
CA TRP A 155 3.93 3.51 -13.22
C TRP A 155 3.84 2.10 -12.65
N LEU A 156 3.78 1.94 -11.33
CA LEU A 156 3.68 0.66 -10.63
C LEU A 156 2.42 -0.10 -11.05
N VAL A 157 1.27 0.58 -11.11
CA VAL A 157 0.00 -0.01 -11.50
C VAL A 157 -0.03 -0.33 -12.99
N LYS A 158 0.45 0.59 -13.84
CA LYS A 158 0.48 0.38 -15.30
C LYS A 158 1.50 -0.67 -15.73
N LYS A 159 2.63 -0.80 -15.02
CA LYS A 159 3.63 -1.81 -15.29
C LYS A 159 3.12 -3.14 -14.75
N LYS A 160 3.31 -4.22 -15.50
CA LYS A 160 2.72 -5.56 -15.31
C LYS A 160 3.04 -6.29 -13.98
N GLN A 161 3.42 -5.58 -12.91
CA GLN A 161 3.79 -6.14 -11.61
C GLN A 161 2.63 -6.52 -10.72
N ILE A 162 1.47 -5.87 -10.88
CA ILE A 162 0.26 -6.30 -10.18
C ILE A 162 -0.28 -7.50 -10.94
N ARG A 163 0.31 -8.67 -10.68
CA ARG A 163 -0.35 -9.93 -10.96
C ARG A 163 -1.44 -10.08 -9.91
N ALA A 164 -2.66 -10.38 -10.35
CA ALA A 164 -3.63 -11.00 -9.46
C ALA A 164 -2.92 -12.15 -8.72
N PRO A 165 -3.24 -12.42 -7.44
CA PRO A 165 -2.80 -13.65 -6.82
C PRO A 165 -3.30 -14.78 -7.72
N GLY A 166 -2.42 -15.28 -8.60
CA GLY A 166 -2.74 -16.43 -9.41
C GLY A 166 -3.07 -17.52 -8.42
N LYS A 167 -4.10 -18.33 -8.72
CA LYS A 167 -4.21 -19.66 -8.11
C LYS A 167 -2.78 -20.18 -8.08
N ALA A 168 -2.20 -20.35 -6.90
CA ALA A 168 -0.87 -20.90 -6.77
C ALA A 168 -0.91 -22.12 -7.69
N ARG A 169 -0.10 -22.13 -8.76
CA ARG A 169 0.02 -23.36 -9.54
C ARG A 169 0.49 -24.35 -8.50
N LEU A 170 -0.42 -25.21 -8.04
CA LEU A 170 -0.06 -26.33 -7.21
C LEU A 170 1.14 -26.93 -7.94
N PRO A 171 2.28 -27.12 -7.25
CA PRO A 171 3.41 -27.78 -7.87
C PRO A 171 2.85 -29.04 -8.53
N PRO A 172 3.21 -29.32 -9.79
CA PRO A 172 2.70 -30.50 -10.47
C PRO A 172 2.88 -31.67 -9.51
N SER A 173 1.75 -32.22 -9.05
CA SER A 173 1.75 -33.30 -8.07
C SER A 173 2.61 -34.39 -8.67
N HIS A 174 3.82 -34.57 -8.12
CA HIS A 174 4.70 -35.64 -8.53
C HIS A 174 3.91 -36.93 -8.36
N ALA A 175 3.57 -37.54 -9.50
CA ALA A 175 3.02 -38.87 -9.53
C ALA A 175 4.00 -39.78 -8.81
N LYS A 176 3.55 -40.29 -7.66
CA LYS A 176 3.92 -41.53 -6.98
C LYS A 176 5.37 -42.01 -7.14
N GLY A 177 6.13 -41.97 -6.04
CA GLY A 177 7.15 -42.97 -5.76
C GLY A 177 8.38 -42.50 -4.99
N SER A 178 8.27 -42.35 -3.66
CA SER A 178 9.23 -42.87 -2.66
C SER A 178 9.09 -42.15 -1.31
N PRO A 179 9.25 -42.87 -0.17
CA PRO A 179 9.13 -42.29 1.16
C PRO A 179 10.49 -41.75 1.62
N ILE A 180 10.62 -40.44 1.76
CA ILE A 180 11.68 -39.85 2.58
C ILE A 180 11.05 -38.77 3.46
N SER A 181 10.97 -39.10 4.74
CA SER A 181 10.64 -38.20 5.85
C SER A 181 11.59 -37.01 5.89
N LYS A 182 11.07 -35.78 5.79
CA LYS A 182 11.75 -34.58 6.31
C LYS A 182 10.75 -33.59 6.92
N THR A 183 11.15 -33.14 8.09
CA THR A 183 10.57 -32.14 9.00
C THR A 183 10.21 -30.84 8.28
N VAL A 184 9.01 -30.35 8.54
CA VAL A 184 8.47 -29.09 8.01
C VAL A 184 8.74 -27.97 9.01
N GLU A 185 9.69 -27.08 8.70
CA GLU A 185 9.71 -25.73 9.25
C GLU A 185 8.91 -24.80 8.32
N GLY A 186 7.85 -24.20 8.85
CA GLY A 186 6.98 -23.28 8.12
C GLY A 186 7.68 -21.95 7.83
N LYS A 187 8.01 -21.71 6.55
CA LYS A 187 8.38 -20.39 6.05
C LYS A 187 7.12 -19.67 5.56
N SER A 188 6.81 -18.54 6.17
CA SER A 188 5.86 -17.56 5.63
C SER A 188 6.41 -16.98 4.33
N ASP A 189 5.64 -17.12 3.24
CA ASP A 189 5.97 -16.60 1.90
C ASP A 189 5.85 -15.06 1.86
N ASP A 190 6.77 -14.36 2.51
CA ASP A 190 7.02 -12.94 2.28
C ASP A 190 7.82 -12.78 0.98
N SER A 191 7.16 -13.01 -0.16
CA SER A 191 7.78 -12.81 -1.47
C SER A 191 8.01 -11.31 -1.72
N VAL A 192 9.13 -10.77 -1.24
CA VAL A 192 9.61 -9.43 -1.57
C VAL A 192 10.07 -9.45 -3.02
N PHE A 193 9.28 -8.89 -3.93
CA PHE A 193 9.67 -8.77 -5.33
C PHE A 193 10.66 -7.60 -5.48
N THR A 194 11.96 -7.90 -5.39
CA THR A 194 13.04 -6.96 -5.64
C THR A 194 13.34 -6.88 -7.14
N GLY A 195 13.54 -5.68 -7.68
CA GLY A 195 14.29 -5.53 -8.94
C GLY A 195 13.56 -4.89 -10.12
N LEU A 196 12.82 -3.78 -9.92
CA LEU A 196 12.47 -2.92 -11.06
C LEU A 196 13.09 -1.53 -10.96
N LYS A 197 13.83 -1.18 -12.00
CA LYS A 197 14.35 0.16 -12.24
C LYS A 197 13.31 0.99 -12.98
N TYR A 198 12.96 2.13 -12.40
CA TYR A 198 12.21 3.20 -13.06
C TYR A 198 13.22 4.17 -13.67
N GLU A 199 13.19 4.30 -14.99
CA GLU A 199 13.93 5.32 -15.72
C GLU A 199 12.94 6.42 -16.11
N PRO A 200 13.06 7.65 -15.55
CA PRO A 200 12.18 8.74 -15.94
C PRO A 200 12.42 9.11 -17.40
N HIS A 201 11.34 9.28 -18.17
CA HIS A 201 11.45 9.85 -19.52
C HIS A 201 12.01 11.28 -19.40
N ARG A 202 13.27 11.48 -19.81
CA ARG A 202 13.84 12.81 -20.03
C ARG A 202 13.06 13.45 -21.17
N LYS A 203 12.33 14.53 -20.89
CA LYS A 203 11.86 15.44 -21.93
C LYS A 203 13.11 16.05 -22.58
N LYS A 204 13.28 15.83 -23.87
CA LYS A 204 14.28 16.53 -24.70
C LYS A 204 13.78 17.94 -24.98
#